data_AF-A0A959T8C3-F1
#
_entry.id   AF-A0A959T8C3-F1
#
_cell.length_a   1.000
_cell.length_b   1.000
_cell.length_c   1.000
_cell.angle_alpha   90.00
_cell.angle_beta   90.00
_cell.angle_gamma   90.00
#
_symmetry.space_group_name_H-M   'P 1'
#
loop_
_entity.id
_entity.type
_entity.pdbx_description
1 polymer ?
#
loop_
_entity_poly.entity_id
_entity_poly.type
_entity_poly.pdbx_seq_one_letter_code
_entity_poly.pdbx_strand_id
1 'polypeptide(L)'
;TPQAGVSYRPDFGTQVEGPFGNDGATSSYSPFDIGIYGKPPQGESGLLTLGLIQSLEAKVRDGKASTPNKEVVRKLKLIDFFGINTSFDWLRDSLNWNPLNIAARTSFMDRIHVNLTSLWDPYATNELGQRIQASTLDVNGQLLRLTNLNTAVGFDLKSPRYGQPVQQSSGQDEQVVGEADPDKGAKVNFSLPWRLNVNYSYDLARFWAAEEVTDTERQSVLFNGDVNILQHWKLGFSSGYDLVAEEWTPTSLNLYWDLHCWEFNFNIIPIGVRKSFSFRINVKASILRDLKYEQRRPYGNNNNLLF
;
A
#
# COMPACT_ATOMS: atom_id res chain seq x y z
N THR A 1 2.01 -1.65 25.17
CA THR A 1 1.45 -0.46 25.83
C THR A 1 -0.06 -0.43 25.69
N PRO A 2 -0.80 -0.69 26.77
CA PRO A 2 -2.23 -0.42 26.82
C PRO A 2 -2.48 1.09 26.84
N GLN A 3 -3.57 1.52 26.22
CA GLN A 3 -4.06 2.90 26.24
C GLN A 3 -5.57 2.89 26.48
N ALA A 4 -6.05 3.82 27.29
CA ALA A 4 -7.47 4.04 27.53
C ALA A 4 -7.75 5.55 27.52
N GLY A 5 -8.86 5.95 26.91
CA GLY A 5 -9.28 7.35 26.83
C GLY A 5 -10.79 7.45 27.00
N VAL A 6 -11.25 8.49 27.69
CA VAL A 6 -12.67 8.75 27.93
C VAL A 6 -13.00 10.11 27.30
N SER A 7 -14.06 10.16 26.53
CA SER A 7 -14.61 11.41 26.00
C SER A 7 -16.12 11.43 26.16
N TYR A 8 -16.66 12.60 26.47
CA TYR A 8 -18.09 12.81 26.61
C TYR A 8 -18.50 13.98 25.74
N ARG A 9 -19.55 13.76 24.95
CA ARG A 9 -20.26 14.80 24.21
C ARG A 9 -21.68 14.85 24.76
N PRO A 10 -22.08 15.96 25.40
CA PRO A 10 -23.47 16.13 25.82
C PRO A 10 -24.38 16.31 24.61
N ASP A 11 -25.66 16.01 24.80
CA ASP A 11 -26.68 16.33 23.82
C ASP A 11 -26.99 17.83 23.85
N PHE A 12 -26.91 18.46 22.68
CA PHE A 12 -27.31 19.87 22.48
C PHE A 12 -28.59 19.97 21.63
N GLY A 13 -29.31 18.86 21.48
CA GLY A 13 -30.57 18.77 20.78
C GLY A 13 -31.57 19.80 21.31
N THR A 14 -32.08 20.61 20.40
CA THR A 14 -33.10 21.64 20.68
C THR A 14 -34.48 21.21 20.19
N GLN A 15 -34.65 19.93 19.87
CA GLN A 15 -35.87 19.41 19.29
C GLN A 15 -36.92 19.27 20.38
N VAL A 16 -38.09 19.82 20.10
CA VAL A 16 -39.24 19.75 20.98
C VAL A 16 -40.22 18.79 20.33
N GLU A 17 -40.63 17.76 21.07
CA GLU A 17 -41.68 16.83 20.65
C GLU A 17 -43.03 17.32 21.17
N GLY A 18 -44.05 17.24 20.31
CA GLY A 18 -45.40 17.67 20.66
C GLY A 18 -46.40 17.41 19.52
N PRO A 19 -47.68 17.76 19.69
CA PRO A 19 -48.71 17.57 18.68
C PRO A 19 -48.61 18.63 17.57
N PHE A 20 -47.44 18.74 16.94
CA PHE A 20 -47.13 19.72 15.89
C PHE A 20 -47.45 19.20 14.48
N GLY A 21 -47.74 17.90 14.35
CA GLY A 21 -48.10 17.26 13.08
C GLY A 21 -49.54 17.54 12.68
N ASN A 22 -49.89 17.12 11.46
CA ASN A 22 -51.25 17.25 10.95
C ASN A 22 -52.24 16.52 11.88
N ASP A 23 -53.40 17.12 12.15
CA ASP A 23 -54.43 16.59 13.06
C ASP A 23 -53.96 16.32 14.50
N GLY A 24 -52.91 17.02 14.96
CA GLY A 24 -52.35 16.86 16.30
C GLY A 24 -51.47 15.62 16.45
N ALA A 25 -51.03 15.02 15.34
CA ALA A 25 -50.05 13.94 15.37
C ALA A 25 -48.75 14.40 16.05
N THR A 26 -48.14 13.50 16.83
CA THR A 26 -46.83 13.76 17.42
C THR A 26 -45.81 14.00 16.32
N SER A 27 -45.21 15.18 16.33
CA SER A 27 -44.11 15.56 15.45
C SER A 27 -43.07 16.30 16.29
N SER A 28 -41.89 16.45 15.72
CA SER A 28 -40.74 16.99 16.43
C SER A 28 -40.12 18.09 15.58
N TYR A 29 -39.96 19.28 16.18
CA TYR A 29 -39.46 20.46 15.47
C TYR A 29 -38.36 21.12 16.31
N SER A 30 -37.35 21.69 15.67
CA SER A 30 -36.37 22.54 16.35
C SER A 30 -36.71 24.01 16.12
N PRO A 31 -36.74 24.85 17.17
CA PRO A 31 -36.84 26.32 17.03
C PRO A 31 -35.79 26.94 16.10
N PHE A 32 -34.70 26.22 15.83
CA PHE A 32 -33.60 26.65 14.97
C PHE A 32 -33.68 26.11 13.54
N ASP A 33 -34.70 25.32 13.18
CA ASP A 33 -34.85 24.77 11.81
C ASP A 33 -35.02 25.87 10.74
N ILE A 34 -35.53 27.06 11.11
CA ILE A 34 -35.71 28.22 10.23
C ILE A 34 -34.51 29.20 10.29
N GLY A 35 -33.56 28.98 11.22
CA GLY A 35 -32.44 29.89 11.46
C GLY A 35 -31.32 29.78 10.41
N ILE A 36 -30.70 30.91 10.06
CA ILE A 36 -29.58 30.97 9.08
C ILE A 36 -28.31 30.23 9.51
N TYR A 37 -28.18 29.89 10.80
CA TYR A 37 -27.00 29.24 11.37
C TYR A 37 -27.15 27.72 11.54
N GLY A 38 -28.31 27.15 11.19
CA GLY A 38 -28.61 25.74 11.39
C GLY A 38 -28.86 25.36 12.85
N LYS A 39 -29.19 24.09 13.10
CA LYS A 39 -29.44 23.55 14.44
C LYS A 39 -28.19 22.91 15.05
N PRO A 40 -28.03 22.97 16.38
CA PRO A 40 -27.01 22.18 17.06
C PRO A 40 -27.16 20.69 16.75
N PRO A 41 -26.05 19.93 16.65
CA PRO A 41 -26.10 18.50 16.43
C PRO A 41 -26.70 17.78 17.64
N GLN A 42 -27.65 16.90 17.37
CA GLN A 42 -28.31 16.08 18.38
C GLN A 42 -27.46 14.88 18.80
N GLY A 43 -27.85 14.29 19.92
CA GLY A 43 -27.31 13.07 20.47
C GLY A 43 -26.24 13.34 21.51
N GLU A 44 -26.23 12.51 22.55
CA GLU A 44 -25.11 12.38 23.46
C GLU A 44 -24.21 11.22 23.03
N SER A 45 -22.95 11.26 23.44
CA SER A 45 -22.05 10.13 23.26
C SER A 45 -21.04 10.09 24.39
N GLY A 46 -20.84 8.90 24.95
CA GLY A 46 -19.89 8.67 26.01
C GLY A 46 -18.92 7.59 25.57
N LEU A 47 -17.76 7.97 25.03
CA LEU A 47 -16.85 7.04 24.38
C LEU A 47 -15.68 6.68 25.30
N LEU A 48 -15.60 5.41 25.67
CA LEU A 48 -14.41 4.79 26.27
C LEU A 48 -13.61 4.12 25.16
N THR A 49 -12.51 4.75 24.73
CA THR A 49 -11.57 4.17 23.77
C THR A 49 -10.57 3.29 24.49
N LEU A 50 -10.38 2.08 23.99
CA LEU A 50 -9.39 1.11 24.48
C LEU A 50 -8.45 0.76 23.33
N GLY A 51 -7.15 0.68 23.62
CA GLY A 51 -6.18 0.22 22.67
C GLY A 51 -5.01 -0.51 23.30
N LEU A 52 -4.35 -1.33 22.50
CA LEU A 52 -3.13 -2.04 22.84
C LEU A 52 -2.16 -1.91 21.68
N ILE A 53 -1.03 -1.26 21.92
CA ILE A 53 0.05 -1.13 20.94
C ILE A 53 1.25 -1.93 21.41
N GLN A 54 1.78 -2.82 20.59
CA GLN A 54 2.95 -3.64 20.89
C GLN A 54 3.94 -3.61 19.73
N SER A 55 5.21 -3.87 20.05
CA SER A 55 6.28 -4.14 19.09
C SER A 55 7.06 -5.34 19.61
N LEU A 56 7.40 -6.28 18.75
CA LEU A 56 8.10 -7.50 19.12
C LEU A 56 9.50 -7.52 18.50
N GLU A 57 10.52 -7.59 19.37
CA GLU A 57 11.93 -7.71 18.97
C GLU A 57 12.52 -9.01 19.50
N ALA A 58 13.38 -9.63 18.70
CA ALA A 58 14.16 -10.81 19.06
C ALA A 58 15.66 -10.49 19.01
N LYS A 59 16.43 -11.13 19.87
CA LYS A 59 17.89 -11.08 19.87
C LYS A 59 18.42 -12.38 19.29
N VAL A 60 19.14 -12.31 18.18
CA VAL A 60 19.70 -13.47 17.49
C VAL A 60 21.22 -13.33 17.44
N ARG A 61 21.93 -14.44 17.65
CA ARG A 61 23.39 -14.47 17.51
C ARG A 61 23.78 -14.09 16.09
N ASP A 62 24.67 -13.14 15.95
CA ASP A 62 25.23 -12.75 14.67
C ASP A 62 26.34 -13.74 14.28
N GLY A 63 26.02 -14.67 13.38
CA GLY A 63 26.99 -15.67 12.91
C GLY A 63 28.17 -15.09 12.14
N LYS A 64 28.08 -13.85 11.62
CA LYS A 64 29.18 -13.20 10.88
C LYS A 64 30.13 -12.44 11.80
N ALA A 65 29.62 -11.88 12.89
CA ALA A 65 30.39 -11.09 13.85
C ALA A 65 30.78 -11.86 15.13
N SER A 66 30.16 -13.02 15.38
CA SER A 66 30.49 -13.85 16.55
C SER A 66 31.74 -14.68 16.31
N THR A 67 32.74 -14.50 17.17
CA THR A 67 33.96 -15.31 17.23
C THR A 67 33.85 -16.28 18.42
N PRO A 68 34.59 -17.40 18.51
CA PRO A 68 34.52 -18.31 19.66
C PRO A 68 34.68 -17.64 21.04
N ASN A 69 35.39 -16.50 21.09
CA ASN A 69 35.62 -15.73 22.33
C ASN A 69 34.75 -14.48 22.49
N LYS A 70 33.85 -14.17 21.54
CA LYS A 70 32.97 -12.99 21.61
C LYS A 70 31.66 -13.25 20.87
N GLU A 71 30.58 -13.39 21.62
CA GLU A 71 29.24 -13.49 21.07
C GLU A 71 28.71 -12.09 20.76
N VAL A 72 28.49 -11.82 19.48
CA VAL A 72 27.84 -10.59 19.03
C VAL A 72 26.38 -10.92 18.75
N VAL A 73 25.48 -10.19 19.40
CA VAL A 73 24.03 -10.39 19.26
C VAL A 73 23.46 -9.26 18.42
N ARG A 74 22.69 -9.62 17.38
CA ARG A 74 21.97 -8.68 16.54
C ARG A 74 20.49 -8.65 16.97
N LYS A 75 19.95 -7.44 17.15
CA LYS A 75 18.51 -7.26 17.34
C LYS A 75 17.80 -7.37 15.99
N LEU A 76 16.72 -8.15 15.95
CA LEU A 76 15.85 -8.34 14.80
C LEU A 76 14.44 -7.94 15.23
N LYS A 77 13.81 -7.00 14.51
CA LYS A 77 12.40 -6.69 14.72
C LYS A 77 11.57 -7.77 14.02
N LEU A 78 10.67 -8.42 14.76
CA LEU A 78 9.74 -9.41 14.23
C LEU A 78 8.43 -8.73 13.83
N ILE A 79 7.98 -7.79 14.66
CA ILE A 79 6.79 -6.96 14.43
C ILE A 79 7.14 -5.54 14.86
N ASP A 80 7.16 -4.61 13.91
CA ASP A 80 7.45 -3.20 14.19
C ASP A 80 6.29 -2.53 14.93
N PHE A 81 5.06 -2.93 14.59
CA PHE A 81 3.85 -2.40 15.17
C PHE A 81 2.74 -3.44 15.13
N PHE A 82 2.07 -3.62 16.26
CA PHE A 82 0.82 -4.35 16.40
C PHE A 82 -0.11 -3.51 17.24
N GLY A 83 -1.16 -2.98 16.63
CA GLY A 83 -2.18 -2.16 17.26
C GLY A 83 -3.52 -2.87 17.24
N ILE A 84 -4.17 -2.92 18.38
CA ILE A 84 -5.58 -3.26 18.50
C ILE A 84 -6.28 -2.06 19.09
N ASN A 85 -7.40 -1.61 18.53
CA ASN A 85 -8.22 -0.57 19.11
C ASN A 85 -9.72 -0.83 18.94
N THR A 86 -10.49 -0.51 19.96
CA THR A 86 -11.95 -0.52 19.97
C THR A 86 -12.44 0.62 20.85
N SER A 87 -13.73 0.87 20.85
CA SER A 87 -14.34 1.81 21.77
C SER A 87 -15.72 1.36 22.20
N PHE A 88 -16.13 1.77 23.39
CA PHE A 88 -17.42 1.47 23.97
C PHE A 88 -18.17 2.77 24.22
N ASP A 89 -19.35 2.90 23.63
CA ASP A 89 -20.26 4.03 23.81
C ASP A 89 -21.28 3.70 24.91
N TRP A 90 -21.05 4.19 26.12
CA TRP A 90 -21.89 3.84 27.28
C TRP A 90 -23.22 4.59 27.33
N LEU A 91 -23.42 5.58 26.45
CA LEU A 91 -24.68 6.35 26.34
C LEU A 91 -25.57 5.88 25.19
N ARG A 92 -25.13 4.89 24.39
CA ARG A 92 -25.94 4.33 23.31
C ARG A 92 -26.91 3.28 23.84
N ASP A 93 -28.14 3.27 23.33
CA ASP A 93 -29.16 2.29 23.75
C ASP A 93 -28.85 0.84 23.34
N SER A 94 -28.12 0.66 22.22
CA SER A 94 -27.72 -0.65 21.68
C SER A 94 -26.46 -0.53 20.85
N LEU A 95 -25.79 -1.64 20.56
CA LEU A 95 -24.56 -1.72 19.77
C LEU A 95 -23.48 -0.78 20.33
N ASN A 96 -23.30 -0.86 21.65
CA ASN A 96 -22.40 0.00 22.41
C ASN A 96 -20.93 -0.20 22.02
N TRP A 97 -20.51 -1.41 21.67
CA TRP A 97 -19.14 -1.67 21.21
C TRP A 97 -18.98 -1.25 19.74
N ASN A 98 -17.93 -0.51 19.46
CA ASN A 98 -17.51 -0.27 18.08
C ASN A 98 -16.61 -1.44 17.61
N PRO A 99 -16.60 -1.72 16.29
CA PRO A 99 -15.74 -2.75 15.73
C PRO A 99 -14.27 -2.61 16.17
N LEU A 100 -13.63 -3.75 16.41
CA LEU A 100 -12.23 -3.88 16.74
C LEU A 100 -11.39 -3.68 15.48
N ASN A 101 -10.56 -2.66 15.46
CA ASN A 101 -9.56 -2.47 14.42
C ASN A 101 -8.25 -3.15 14.87
N ILE A 102 -7.68 -3.96 13.98
CA ILE A 102 -6.38 -4.58 14.17
C ILE A 102 -5.47 -4.13 13.03
N ALA A 103 -4.35 -3.53 13.38
CA ALA A 103 -3.34 -3.08 12.44
C ALA A 103 -1.98 -3.68 12.82
N ALA A 104 -1.27 -4.25 11.85
CA ALA A 104 0.05 -4.82 12.04
C ALA A 104 1.00 -4.41 10.93
N ARG A 105 2.24 -4.09 11.29
CA ARG A 105 3.31 -3.76 10.35
C ARG A 105 4.61 -4.44 10.76
N THR A 106 5.32 -4.98 9.79
CA THR A 106 6.67 -5.50 10.00
C THR A 106 7.57 -5.28 8.79
N SER A 107 8.83 -4.97 9.06
CA SER A 107 9.91 -4.89 8.09
C SER A 107 10.95 -5.97 8.40
N PHE A 108 11.16 -6.89 7.48
CA PHE A 108 12.16 -7.94 7.59
C PHE A 108 13.33 -7.68 6.64
N MET A 109 14.53 -7.59 7.21
CA MET A 109 15.82 -7.43 6.51
C MET A 109 15.89 -6.24 5.54
N ASP A 110 15.07 -5.20 5.72
CA ASP A 110 14.95 -4.06 4.80
C ASP A 110 14.64 -4.48 3.35
N ARG A 111 13.97 -5.63 3.21
CA ARG A 111 13.64 -6.26 1.92
C ARG A 111 12.20 -6.71 1.85
N ILE A 112 11.55 -6.98 2.97
CA ILE A 112 10.17 -7.44 2.99
C ILE A 112 9.41 -6.51 3.94
N HIS A 113 8.39 -5.86 3.42
CA HIS A 113 7.54 -4.94 4.15
C HIS A 113 6.12 -5.52 4.13
N VAL A 114 5.57 -5.82 5.30
CA VAL A 114 4.20 -6.30 5.43
C VAL A 114 3.40 -5.25 6.18
N ASN A 115 2.25 -4.89 5.64
CA ASN A 115 1.25 -4.05 6.27
C ASN A 115 -0.10 -4.77 6.24
N LEU A 116 -0.78 -4.80 7.37
CA LEU A 116 -2.05 -5.48 7.59
C LEU A 116 -2.97 -4.53 8.34
N THR A 117 -4.19 -4.34 7.86
CA THR A 117 -5.27 -3.65 8.59
C THR A 117 -6.55 -4.45 8.44
N SER A 118 -7.25 -4.69 9.54
CA SER A 118 -8.51 -5.43 9.53
C SER A 118 -9.52 -4.86 10.51
N LEU A 119 -10.80 -5.02 10.19
CA LEU A 119 -11.92 -4.55 10.97
C LEU A 119 -12.80 -5.74 11.36
N TRP A 120 -13.04 -5.89 12.65
CA TRP A 120 -13.74 -7.03 13.23
C TRP A 120 -14.93 -6.54 14.06
N ASP A 121 -16.13 -6.97 13.71
CA ASP A 121 -17.37 -6.57 14.37
C ASP A 121 -17.75 -7.62 15.44
N PRO A 122 -18.00 -7.24 16.71
CA PRO A 122 -18.43 -8.18 17.74
C PRO A 122 -19.89 -8.60 17.63
N TYR A 123 -20.69 -7.93 16.79
CA TYR A 123 -22.12 -8.19 16.69
C TYR A 123 -22.48 -9.08 15.51
N ALA A 124 -23.48 -9.93 15.71
CA ALA A 124 -24.13 -10.68 14.64
C ALA A 124 -24.99 -9.76 13.76
N THR A 125 -25.45 -10.28 12.62
CA THR A 125 -26.40 -9.60 11.75
C THR A 125 -27.66 -10.41 11.54
N ASN A 126 -28.76 -9.71 11.27
CA ASN A 126 -30.00 -10.33 10.81
C ASN A 126 -29.91 -10.73 9.32
N GLU A 127 -31.00 -11.29 8.79
CA GLU A 127 -31.17 -11.68 7.39
C GLU A 127 -30.90 -10.50 6.44
N LEU A 128 -31.18 -9.25 6.84
CA LEU A 128 -30.94 -8.05 6.04
C LEU A 128 -29.51 -7.49 6.14
N GLY A 129 -28.61 -8.16 6.87
CA GLY A 129 -27.23 -7.71 7.09
C GLY A 129 -27.08 -6.57 8.09
N GLN A 130 -28.15 -6.20 8.79
CA GLN A 130 -28.12 -5.17 9.82
C GLN A 130 -27.62 -5.76 11.14
N ARG A 131 -26.75 -5.02 11.83
CA ARG A 131 -26.24 -5.43 13.14
C ARG A 131 -27.39 -5.59 14.13
N ILE A 132 -27.37 -6.70 14.87
CA ILE A 132 -28.32 -6.97 15.95
C ILE A 132 -27.61 -6.94 17.29
N GLN A 133 -28.36 -6.66 18.36
CA GLN A 133 -27.85 -6.66 19.74
C GLN A 133 -27.62 -8.10 20.25
N ALA A 134 -26.81 -8.86 19.53
CA ALA A 134 -26.38 -10.21 19.88
C ALA A 134 -24.91 -10.37 19.49
N SER A 135 -24.11 -10.97 20.37
CA SER A 135 -22.71 -11.24 20.08
C SER A 135 -22.59 -12.25 18.95
N THR A 136 -21.61 -12.08 18.07
CA THR A 136 -21.25 -13.09 17.07
C THR A 136 -20.95 -14.44 17.75
N LEU A 137 -20.32 -14.41 18.93
CA LEU A 137 -19.97 -15.61 19.67
C LEU A 137 -21.20 -16.42 20.08
N ASP A 138 -22.29 -15.74 20.46
CA ASP A 138 -23.52 -16.39 20.92
C ASP A 138 -24.33 -16.97 19.75
N VAL A 139 -24.31 -16.30 18.60
CA VAL A 139 -25.12 -16.68 17.42
C VAL A 139 -24.45 -17.77 16.59
N ASN A 140 -23.15 -17.68 16.33
CA ASN A 140 -22.45 -18.60 15.42
C ASN A 140 -21.11 -19.14 15.97
N GLY A 141 -20.76 -18.85 17.22
CA GLY A 141 -19.55 -19.36 17.87
C GLY A 141 -18.25 -18.62 17.50
N GLN A 142 -18.28 -17.60 16.64
CA GLN A 142 -17.09 -16.84 16.27
C GLN A 142 -16.91 -15.64 17.20
N LEU A 143 -15.69 -15.42 17.71
CA LEU A 143 -15.42 -14.32 18.66
C LEU A 143 -15.79 -12.95 18.09
N LEU A 144 -15.40 -12.72 16.84
CA LEU A 144 -15.66 -11.48 16.10
C LEU A 144 -15.82 -11.84 14.62
N ARG A 145 -16.57 -11.01 13.91
CA ARG A 145 -16.82 -11.16 12.49
C ARG A 145 -15.93 -10.23 11.67
N LEU A 146 -15.12 -10.77 10.77
CA LEU A 146 -14.30 -9.98 9.86
C LEU A 146 -15.18 -9.22 8.85
N THR A 147 -15.12 -7.89 8.86
CA THR A 147 -15.81 -7.01 7.89
C THR A 147 -14.90 -6.57 6.77
N ASN A 148 -13.64 -6.26 7.07
CA ASN A 148 -12.69 -5.76 6.09
C ASN A 148 -11.27 -6.24 6.43
N LEU A 149 -10.49 -6.58 5.41
CA LEU A 149 -9.09 -6.96 5.50
C LEU A 149 -8.31 -6.33 4.34
N ASN A 150 -7.36 -5.47 4.66
CA ASN A 150 -6.37 -4.91 3.75
C ASN A 150 -4.99 -5.45 4.10
N THR A 151 -4.30 -6.01 3.13
CA THR A 151 -2.94 -6.54 3.28
C THR A 151 -2.08 -6.05 2.12
N ALA A 152 -0.91 -5.53 2.44
CA ALA A 152 0.10 -5.13 1.46
C ALA A 152 1.44 -5.78 1.82
N VAL A 153 2.06 -6.44 0.85
CA VAL A 153 3.37 -7.08 0.99
C VAL A 153 4.30 -6.55 -0.10
N GLY A 154 5.29 -5.75 0.29
CA GLY A 154 6.34 -5.25 -0.58
C GLY A 154 7.63 -6.05 -0.44
N PHE A 155 8.24 -6.42 -1.56
CA PHE A 155 9.56 -7.02 -1.64
C PHE A 155 10.50 -6.07 -2.35
N ASP A 156 11.56 -5.64 -1.68
CA ASP A 156 12.60 -4.77 -2.21
C ASP A 156 13.91 -5.55 -2.36
N LEU A 157 14.20 -5.95 -3.60
CA LEU A 157 15.36 -6.72 -3.96
C LEU A 157 16.33 -5.83 -4.74
N LYS A 158 17.59 -5.79 -4.31
CA LYS A 158 18.63 -5.01 -4.99
C LYS A 158 19.96 -5.75 -4.98
N SER A 159 20.71 -5.61 -6.07
CA SER A 159 22.10 -6.04 -6.13
C SER A 159 22.96 -5.23 -5.15
N PRO A 160 24.06 -5.79 -4.61
CA PRO A 160 24.96 -5.06 -3.70
C PRO A 160 25.61 -3.81 -4.32
N ARG A 161 25.76 -3.78 -5.65
CA ARG A 161 26.34 -2.66 -6.41
C ARG A 161 25.31 -1.62 -6.83
N TYR A 162 24.02 -1.85 -6.58
CA TYR A 162 22.97 -0.90 -6.92
C TYR A 162 23.13 0.42 -6.15
N GLY A 163 23.24 1.54 -6.87
CA GLY A 163 23.41 2.87 -6.28
C GLY A 163 24.82 3.17 -5.74
N GLN A 164 25.79 2.29 -5.95
CA GLN A 164 27.19 2.57 -5.61
C GLN A 164 27.84 3.38 -6.75
N PRO A 165 28.59 4.46 -6.44
CA PRO A 165 29.35 5.18 -7.45
C PRO A 165 30.41 4.24 -8.05
N VAL A 166 30.55 4.27 -9.38
CA VAL A 166 31.68 3.60 -10.05
C VAL A 166 32.93 4.34 -9.59
N GLN A 167 33.72 3.74 -8.71
CA GLN A 167 35.01 4.30 -8.29
C GLN A 167 35.92 4.34 -9.52
N GLN A 168 36.11 5.52 -10.10
CA GLN A 168 37.24 5.79 -10.97
C GLN A 168 38.49 5.80 -10.08
N SER A 169 39.32 4.77 -10.20
CA SER A 169 40.66 4.77 -9.63
C SER A 169 41.49 5.87 -10.31
N SER A 170 41.53 7.05 -9.69
CA SER A 170 42.55 8.05 -9.98
C SER A 170 43.86 7.60 -9.33
N GLY A 171 44.66 6.81 -10.04
CA GLY A 171 45.98 6.39 -9.60
C GLY A 171 46.46 5.11 -10.28
N GLN A 172 47.48 5.27 -11.11
CA GLN A 172 48.40 4.29 -11.73
C GLN A 172 48.16 2.78 -11.49
N ASP A 173 48.08 2.06 -12.62
CA ASP A 173 48.34 0.63 -12.79
C ASP A 173 47.45 -0.40 -12.08
N GLU A 174 46.13 -0.27 -12.25
CA GLU A 174 45.29 -1.46 -12.42
C GLU A 174 44.35 -1.24 -13.61
N GLN A 175 44.50 -2.08 -14.63
CA GLN A 175 43.69 -2.09 -15.84
C GLN A 175 42.20 -2.15 -15.47
N VAL A 176 41.55 -0.99 -15.55
CA VAL A 176 40.10 -0.86 -15.52
C VAL A 176 39.58 -1.46 -16.82
N VAL A 177 39.25 -2.75 -16.79
CA VAL A 177 38.40 -3.48 -17.75
C VAL A 177 38.57 -2.98 -19.20
N GLY A 178 39.79 -3.07 -19.72
CA GLY A 178 39.95 -3.20 -21.16
C GLY A 178 39.36 -4.56 -21.53
N GLU A 179 38.34 -4.56 -22.40
CA GLU A 179 37.89 -5.68 -23.22
C GLU A 179 38.55 -7.02 -22.82
N ALA A 180 38.04 -7.69 -21.78
CA ALA A 180 38.57 -8.98 -21.39
C ALA A 180 38.16 -9.97 -22.49
N ASP A 181 39.10 -10.21 -23.41
CA ASP A 181 39.04 -11.22 -24.46
C ASP A 181 38.47 -12.54 -23.90
N PRO A 182 37.24 -12.92 -24.25
CA PRO A 182 36.58 -14.12 -23.73
C PRO A 182 37.38 -15.40 -23.99
N ASP A 183 38.27 -15.39 -24.99
CA ASP A 183 39.12 -16.54 -25.35
C ASP A 183 40.27 -16.78 -24.34
N LYS A 184 40.54 -15.84 -23.42
CA LYS A 184 41.63 -15.95 -22.42
C LYS A 184 41.20 -16.37 -21.02
N GLY A 185 39.95 -16.83 -20.85
CA GLY A 185 39.50 -17.44 -19.59
C GLY A 185 39.41 -16.47 -18.40
N ALA A 186 39.43 -15.16 -18.63
CA ALA A 186 39.17 -14.17 -17.60
C ALA A 186 37.73 -14.33 -17.10
N LYS A 187 37.55 -14.56 -15.80
CA LYS A 187 36.22 -14.60 -15.18
C LYS A 187 35.63 -13.19 -15.22
N VAL A 188 34.89 -12.88 -16.29
CA VAL A 188 34.16 -11.62 -16.39
C VAL A 188 33.08 -11.59 -15.32
N ASN A 189 33.29 -10.76 -14.30
CA ASN A 189 32.31 -10.56 -13.24
C ASN A 189 31.21 -9.60 -13.73
N PHE A 190 30.23 -10.14 -14.45
CA PHE A 190 29.01 -9.44 -14.88
C PHE A 190 28.03 -9.20 -13.71
N SER A 191 28.46 -8.51 -12.65
CA SER A 191 27.54 -8.06 -11.60
C SER A 191 26.86 -6.76 -12.01
N LEU A 192 25.86 -6.88 -12.89
CA LEU A 192 25.01 -5.78 -13.33
C LEU A 192 24.24 -5.19 -12.14
N PRO A 193 24.27 -3.85 -11.91
CA PRO A 193 23.45 -3.25 -10.88
C PRO A 193 21.96 -3.33 -11.23
N TRP A 194 21.17 -4.01 -10.42
CA TRP A 194 19.73 -4.11 -10.59
C TRP A 194 18.95 -3.85 -9.29
N ARG A 195 17.71 -3.39 -9.44
CA ARG A 195 16.67 -3.41 -8.40
C ARG A 195 15.37 -3.99 -8.96
N LEU A 196 14.64 -4.67 -8.10
CA LEU A 196 13.33 -5.22 -8.35
C LEU A 196 12.49 -4.96 -7.10
N ASN A 197 11.35 -4.32 -7.28
CA ASN A 197 10.34 -4.15 -6.26
C ASN A 197 9.09 -4.92 -6.71
N VAL A 198 8.52 -5.72 -5.80
CA VAL A 198 7.30 -6.50 -6.03
C VAL A 198 6.33 -6.18 -4.92
N ASN A 199 5.17 -5.62 -5.24
CA ASN A 199 4.12 -5.30 -4.28
C ASN A 199 2.91 -6.18 -4.54
N TYR A 200 2.54 -6.99 -3.57
CA TYR A 200 1.27 -7.70 -3.53
C TYR A 200 0.27 -6.92 -2.68
N SER A 201 -0.94 -6.74 -3.18
CA SER A 201 -2.06 -6.14 -2.44
C SER A 201 -3.25 -7.10 -2.41
N TYR A 202 -3.85 -7.25 -1.24
CA TYR A 202 -5.08 -8.01 -1.01
C TYR A 202 -6.07 -7.15 -0.23
N ASP A 203 -7.26 -6.99 -0.80
CA ASP A 203 -8.39 -6.29 -0.19
C ASP A 203 -9.60 -7.21 -0.19
N LEU A 204 -10.15 -7.48 0.99
CA LEU A 204 -11.37 -8.25 1.20
C LEU A 204 -12.38 -7.37 1.93
N ALA A 205 -13.52 -7.12 1.31
CA ALA A 205 -14.68 -6.50 1.95
C ALA A 205 -15.83 -7.51 2.01
N ARG A 206 -16.35 -7.75 3.21
CA ARG A 206 -17.49 -8.63 3.42
C ARG A 206 -18.77 -7.84 3.62
N PHE A 207 -19.80 -8.23 2.89
CA PHE A 207 -21.14 -7.67 3.01
C PHE A 207 -22.15 -8.77 3.30
N TRP A 208 -23.18 -8.44 4.08
CA TRP A 208 -24.26 -9.36 4.43
C TRP A 208 -25.56 -8.79 3.89
N ALA A 209 -26.32 -9.60 3.14
CA ALA A 209 -27.66 -9.26 2.71
C ALA A 209 -28.45 -10.51 2.37
N ALA A 210 -29.72 -10.53 2.76
CA ALA A 210 -30.68 -11.61 2.54
C ALA A 210 -30.12 -13.01 2.85
N GLU A 211 -29.56 -13.21 4.05
CA GLU A 211 -28.91 -14.46 4.51
C GLU A 211 -27.62 -14.86 3.78
N GLU A 212 -27.22 -14.14 2.73
CA GLU A 212 -26.00 -14.39 2.00
C GLU A 212 -24.86 -13.48 2.46
N VAL A 213 -23.65 -14.05 2.46
CA VAL A 213 -22.40 -13.31 2.65
C VAL A 213 -21.75 -13.13 1.28
N THR A 214 -21.58 -11.88 0.86
CA THR A 214 -20.86 -11.54 -0.37
C THR A 214 -19.48 -11.01 -0.02
N ASP A 215 -18.46 -11.70 -0.50
CA ASP A 215 -17.06 -11.29 -0.38
C ASP A 215 -16.64 -10.59 -1.67
N THR A 216 -16.28 -9.30 -1.58
CA THR A 216 -15.62 -8.58 -2.67
C THR A 216 -14.12 -8.62 -2.43
N GLU A 217 -13.43 -9.40 -3.26
CA GLU A 217 -11.97 -9.52 -3.21
C GLU A 217 -11.31 -8.74 -4.34
N ARG A 218 -10.20 -8.07 -4.04
CA ARG A 218 -9.28 -7.51 -5.02
C ARG A 218 -7.88 -7.96 -4.69
N GLN A 219 -7.19 -8.48 -5.68
CA GLN A 219 -5.88 -9.10 -5.52
C GLN A 219 -4.99 -8.66 -6.67
N SER A 220 -3.86 -8.03 -6.39
CA SER A 220 -2.96 -7.60 -7.45
C SER A 220 -1.49 -7.76 -7.07
N VAL A 221 -0.66 -8.05 -8.06
CA VAL A 221 0.79 -8.06 -7.93
C VAL A 221 1.33 -7.01 -8.88
N LEU A 222 1.93 -5.95 -8.36
CA LEU A 222 2.72 -5.01 -9.15
C LEU A 222 4.19 -5.37 -9.02
N PHE A 223 4.94 -5.26 -10.10
CA PHE A 223 6.38 -5.41 -10.08
C PHE A 223 7.03 -4.37 -10.96
N ASN A 224 8.03 -3.70 -10.42
CA ASN A 224 8.76 -2.65 -11.08
C ASN A 224 10.24 -2.76 -10.74
N GLY A 225 11.08 -2.57 -11.73
CA GLY A 225 12.51 -2.73 -11.55
C GLY A 225 13.29 -1.96 -12.58
N ASP A 226 14.59 -1.87 -12.33
CA ASP A 226 15.54 -1.46 -13.34
C ASP A 226 16.85 -2.21 -13.22
N VAL A 227 17.49 -2.38 -14.37
CA VAL A 227 18.81 -2.95 -14.52
C VAL A 227 19.68 -1.97 -15.30
N ASN A 228 20.85 -1.65 -14.75
CA ASN A 228 21.89 -0.95 -15.45
C ASN A 228 22.70 -2.00 -16.23
N ILE A 229 22.61 -1.95 -17.56
CA ILE A 229 23.37 -2.78 -18.47
C ILE A 229 24.58 -1.97 -18.92
N LEU A 230 25.79 -2.48 -18.65
CA LEU A 230 27.04 -1.74 -18.88
C LEU A 230 27.03 -0.39 -18.12
N GLN A 231 27.90 0.55 -18.49
CA GLN A 231 27.95 1.88 -17.89
C GLN A 231 26.94 2.87 -18.50
N HIS A 232 26.33 2.53 -19.63
CA HIS A 232 25.59 3.47 -20.46
C HIS A 232 24.10 3.17 -20.61
N TRP A 233 23.66 1.94 -20.36
CA TRP A 233 22.28 1.55 -20.59
C TRP A 233 21.56 1.31 -19.28
N LYS A 234 20.33 1.81 -19.17
CA LYS A 234 19.43 1.52 -18.06
C LYS A 234 18.08 1.09 -18.61
N LEU A 235 17.69 -0.14 -18.30
CA LEU A 235 16.38 -0.68 -18.64
C LEU A 235 15.51 -0.68 -17.40
N GLY A 236 14.44 0.10 -17.42
CA GLY A 236 13.36 0.05 -16.44
C GLY A 236 12.15 -0.71 -16.98
N PHE A 237 11.42 -1.38 -16.11
CA PHE A 237 10.12 -1.94 -16.43
C PHE A 237 9.15 -1.70 -15.27
N SER A 238 7.87 -1.64 -15.59
CA SER A 238 6.78 -1.71 -14.62
C SER A 238 5.64 -2.49 -15.25
N SER A 239 5.12 -3.46 -14.51
CA SER A 239 3.99 -4.26 -14.91
C SER A 239 3.23 -4.69 -13.66
N GLY A 240 2.12 -5.36 -13.86
CA GLY A 240 1.38 -5.98 -12.78
C GLY A 240 0.34 -6.93 -13.31
N TYR A 241 -0.23 -7.72 -12.41
CA TYR A 241 -1.23 -8.74 -12.70
C TYR A 241 -2.37 -8.62 -11.71
N ASP A 242 -3.59 -8.50 -12.22
CA ASP A 242 -4.82 -8.60 -11.44
C ASP A 242 -5.18 -10.09 -11.34
N LEU A 243 -5.11 -10.64 -10.13
CA LEU A 243 -5.34 -12.05 -9.86
C LEU A 243 -6.84 -12.40 -9.87
N VAL A 244 -7.73 -11.41 -9.73
CA VAL A 244 -9.19 -11.63 -9.75
C VAL A 244 -9.71 -11.58 -11.19
N ALA A 245 -9.24 -10.61 -11.97
CA ALA A 245 -9.57 -10.52 -13.39
C ALA A 245 -8.76 -11.50 -14.27
N GLU A 246 -7.69 -12.09 -13.71
CA GLU A 246 -6.72 -12.92 -14.44
C GLU A 246 -6.07 -12.17 -15.63
N GLU A 247 -5.83 -10.87 -15.46
CA GLU A 247 -5.37 -10.00 -16.52
C GLU A 247 -4.07 -9.24 -16.17
N TRP A 248 -3.23 -9.04 -17.18
CA TRP A 248 -2.07 -8.17 -17.07
C TRP A 248 -2.49 -6.70 -17.08
N THR A 249 -2.04 -5.95 -16.08
CA THR A 249 -2.13 -4.48 -16.08
C THR A 249 -1.15 -3.89 -17.11
N PRO A 250 -1.30 -2.60 -17.49
CA PRO A 250 -0.44 -2.01 -18.51
C PRO A 250 1.05 -2.13 -18.20
N THR A 251 1.77 -2.90 -19.01
CA THR A 251 3.22 -3.02 -18.92
C THR A 251 3.86 -1.82 -19.59
N SER A 252 4.84 -1.21 -18.94
CA SER A 252 5.71 -0.19 -19.50
C SER A 252 7.17 -0.64 -19.43
N LEU A 253 7.90 -0.39 -20.51
CA LEU A 253 9.34 -0.61 -20.59
C LEU A 253 9.99 0.73 -20.93
N ASN A 254 11.07 1.05 -20.23
CA ASN A 254 11.86 2.25 -20.44
C ASN A 254 13.31 1.86 -20.69
N LEU A 255 13.89 2.38 -21.75
CA LEU A 255 15.30 2.29 -22.05
C LEU A 255 15.88 3.70 -22.01
N TYR A 256 16.87 3.90 -21.15
CA TYR A 256 17.74 5.05 -21.14
C TYR A 256 19.12 4.64 -21.64
N TRP A 257 19.69 5.40 -22.57
CA TRP A 257 21.03 5.20 -23.10
C TRP A 257 21.83 6.51 -23.05
N ASP A 258 22.92 6.47 -22.30
CA ASP A 258 23.92 7.51 -22.19
C ASP A 258 24.89 7.47 -23.38
N LEU A 259 24.88 8.52 -24.21
CA LEU A 259 25.75 8.72 -25.38
C LEU A 259 26.79 9.82 -25.13
N HIS A 260 27.25 9.97 -23.87
CA HIS A 260 28.19 10.99 -23.40
C HIS A 260 27.63 12.43 -23.45
N CYS A 261 27.60 13.06 -24.62
CA CYS A 261 27.04 14.41 -24.83
C CYS A 261 25.53 14.38 -25.11
N TRP A 262 25.04 13.23 -25.55
CA TRP A 262 23.64 13.00 -25.88
C TRP A 262 23.03 12.02 -24.89
N GLU A 263 21.72 12.07 -24.75
CA GLU A 263 20.94 11.07 -24.05
C GLU A 263 19.79 10.61 -24.94
N PHE A 264 19.57 9.30 -24.94
CA PHE A 264 18.48 8.66 -25.65
C PHE A 264 17.52 8.02 -24.64
N ASN A 265 16.24 8.28 -24.80
CA ASN A 265 15.17 7.73 -23.99
C ASN A 265 14.16 7.06 -24.92
N PHE A 266 13.85 5.81 -24.66
CA PHE A 266 12.78 5.06 -25.31
C PHE A 266 11.80 4.57 -24.25
N ASN A 267 10.51 4.80 -24.44
CA ASN A 267 9.44 4.30 -23.58
C ASN A 267 8.41 3.60 -24.45
N ILE A 268 7.98 2.41 -24.04
CA ILE A 268 7.00 1.62 -24.77
C ILE A 268 6.01 0.99 -23.79
N ILE A 269 4.73 1.02 -24.16
CA ILE A 269 3.63 0.35 -23.46
C ILE A 269 3.11 -0.76 -24.37
N PRO A 270 3.68 -1.99 -24.29
CA PRO A 270 3.28 -3.10 -25.15
C PRO A 270 1.97 -3.77 -24.74
N ILE A 271 1.63 -3.73 -23.46
CA ILE A 271 0.44 -4.37 -22.88
C ILE A 271 -0.40 -3.28 -22.23
N GLY A 272 -1.73 -3.36 -22.38
CA GLY A 272 -2.69 -2.38 -21.87
C GLY A 272 -3.61 -1.83 -22.96
N VAL A 273 -4.68 -1.15 -22.53
CA VAL A 273 -5.71 -0.59 -23.42
C VAL A 273 -5.15 0.45 -24.39
N ARG A 274 -4.14 1.20 -23.98
CA ARG A 274 -3.49 2.25 -24.79
C ARG A 274 -2.03 1.91 -25.02
N LYS A 275 -1.76 1.15 -26.08
CA LYS A 275 -0.40 0.84 -26.52
C LYS A 275 0.21 2.05 -27.22
N SER A 276 1.40 2.43 -26.81
CA SER A 276 2.12 3.56 -27.40
C SER A 276 3.61 3.42 -27.20
N PHE A 277 4.40 4.04 -28.08
CA PHE A 277 5.82 4.22 -27.87
C PHE A 277 6.17 5.70 -27.99
N SER A 278 7.22 6.10 -27.29
CA SER A 278 7.86 7.38 -27.48
C SER A 278 9.37 7.22 -27.44
N PHE A 279 10.06 8.00 -28.26
CA PHE A 279 11.49 8.16 -28.10
C PHE A 279 11.89 9.62 -28.15
N ARG A 280 12.95 9.93 -27.43
CA ARG A 280 13.55 11.26 -27.32
C ARG A 280 15.05 11.09 -27.38
N ILE A 281 15.70 11.88 -28.23
CA ILE A 281 17.15 12.07 -28.23
C ILE A 281 17.44 13.55 -28.08
N ASN A 282 18.31 13.93 -27.13
CA ASN A 282 18.66 15.33 -26.89
C ASN A 282 20.08 15.47 -26.36
N VAL A 283 20.64 16.68 -26.51
CA VAL A 283 21.93 17.05 -25.92
C VAL A 283 21.76 17.27 -24.41
N LYS A 284 22.69 16.77 -23.59
CA LYS A 284 22.64 16.92 -22.12
C LYS A 284 22.95 18.35 -21.64
N ALA A 285 23.77 19.08 -22.39
CA ALA A 285 24.18 20.43 -22.04
C ALA A 285 22.95 21.36 -21.97
N SER A 286 22.80 22.06 -20.85
CA SER A 286 21.66 22.95 -20.60
C SER A 286 21.51 24.07 -21.64
N ILE A 287 22.62 24.49 -22.25
CA ILE A 287 22.65 25.55 -23.28
C ILE A 287 22.22 25.07 -24.67
N LEU A 288 22.17 23.76 -24.92
CA LEU A 288 21.79 23.17 -26.22
C LEU A 288 20.52 22.31 -26.13
N ARG A 289 19.63 22.61 -25.16
CA ARG A 289 18.38 21.86 -24.95
C ARG A 289 17.43 21.84 -26.15
N ASP A 290 17.58 22.82 -27.06
CA ASP A 290 16.77 22.92 -28.27
C ASP A 290 17.17 21.90 -29.34
N LEU A 291 18.38 21.32 -29.26
CA LEU A 291 18.78 20.16 -30.06
C LEU A 291 18.16 18.89 -29.48
N LYS A 292 16.88 18.69 -29.80
CA LYS A 292 16.13 17.49 -29.45
C LYS A 292 15.31 17.00 -30.62
N TYR A 293 15.16 15.67 -30.69
CA TYR A 293 14.19 15.03 -31.55
C TYR A 293 13.31 14.11 -30.70
N GLU A 294 12.00 14.26 -30.81
CA GLU A 294 11.01 13.53 -30.03
C GLU A 294 9.89 13.03 -30.94
N GLN A 295 9.49 11.78 -30.74
CA GLN A 295 8.34 11.20 -31.41
C GLN A 295 7.53 10.38 -30.41
N ARG A 296 6.21 10.53 -30.44
CA ARG A 296 5.26 9.72 -29.68
C ARG A 296 4.19 9.19 -30.63
N ARG A 297 3.96 7.88 -30.65
CA ARG A 297 2.98 7.26 -31.52
C ARG A 297 2.18 6.19 -30.77
N PRO A 298 0.84 6.22 -30.83
CA PRO A 298 0.03 5.06 -30.47
C PRO A 298 0.24 3.95 -31.51
N TYR A 299 0.06 2.69 -31.10
CA TYR A 299 0.10 1.55 -32.02
C TYR A 299 -0.84 0.44 -31.54
N GLY A 300 -1.14 -0.56 -32.38
CA GLY A 300 -1.86 -1.76 -31.93
C GLY A 300 -3.37 -1.63 -31.69
N ASN A 301 -3.99 -0.51 -32.07
CA ASN A 301 -5.44 -0.45 -32.26
C ASN A 301 -5.79 -0.87 -33.69
N ASN A 302 -6.30 -2.09 -33.84
CA ASN A 302 -6.88 -2.56 -35.11
C ASN A 302 -8.32 -2.08 -35.33
N ASN A 303 -8.88 -1.27 -34.44
CA ASN A 303 -10.15 -0.58 -34.65
C ASN A 303 -10.01 0.88 -34.21
N ASN A 304 -10.02 1.77 -35.21
CA ASN A 304 -10.53 3.15 -35.26
C ASN A 304 -10.46 3.99 -33.95
N LEU A 305 -9.87 5.19 -33.94
CA LEU A 305 -9.99 6.24 -34.94
C LEU A 305 -8.67 7.01 -35.09
N LEU A 306 -8.28 7.17 -36.35
CA LEU A 306 -7.50 8.31 -36.84
C LEU A 306 -8.35 9.59 -36.67
N PHE A 307 -7.64 10.72 -36.55
CA PHE A 307 -8.07 12.12 -36.34
C PHE A 307 -8.02 12.60 -34.90
#